data_AF-A0A188WAE2-F1
#
_entry.id   AF-A0A188WAE2-F1
#
_cell.length_a   1.000
_cell.length_b   1.000
_cell.length_c   1.000
_cell.angle_alpha   90.00
_cell.angle_beta   90.00
_cell.angle_gamma   90.00
#
_symmetry.space_group_name_H-M   'P 1'
#
loop_
_entity.id
_entity.type
_entity.pdbx_description
1 polymer ?
#
loop_
_entity_poly.entity_id
_entity_poly.type
_entity_poly.pdbx_seq_one_letter_code
_entity_poly.pdbx_strand_id
1 'polypeptide(L)'
;MGSVVGEKITRLIEYATNRSLPVIIVCASGGARMQEGSLSLMQMAKISSASYDYQSNKKLFYVSILTSPTTGGVTASFGMLGDIIIAEPNAYIAFAGKR
;
A
#
# COMPACT_ATOMS: atom_id res chain seq x y z
N MET A 1 -4.19 -2.67 -8.14
CA MET A 1 -4.12 -1.24 -7.80
C MET A 1 -4.34 -0.37 -9.03
N GLY A 2 -5.44 0.38 -9.06
CA GLY A 2 -5.75 1.41 -10.07
C GLY A 2 -6.02 2.75 -9.41
N SER A 3 -6.39 3.77 -10.18
CA SER A 3 -6.52 5.17 -9.76
C SER A 3 -7.47 5.37 -8.59
N VAL A 4 -8.61 4.68 -8.58
CA VAL A 4 -9.58 4.76 -7.47
C VAL A 4 -9.01 4.17 -6.17
N VAL A 5 -8.28 3.05 -6.27
CA VAL A 5 -7.65 2.42 -5.11
C VAL A 5 -6.53 3.32 -4.57
N GLY A 6 -5.73 3.88 -5.47
CA GLY A 6 -4.68 4.85 -5.14
C GLY A 6 -5.22 6.05 -4.37
N GLU A 7 -6.25 6.71 -4.92
CA GLU A 7 -6.90 7.86 -4.29
C GLU A 7 -7.48 7.54 -2.90
N LYS A 8 -8.19 6.41 -2.76
CA LYS A 8 -8.81 6.04 -1.48
C LYS A 8 -7.76 5.79 -0.39
N ILE A 9 -6.67 5.11 -0.73
CA ILE A 9 -5.59 4.84 0.23
C ILE A 9 -4.87 6.14 0.60
N THR A 10 -4.53 6.98 -0.38
CA THR A 10 -3.91 8.29 -0.12
C THR A 10 -4.77 9.14 0.81
N ARG A 11 -6.09 9.25 0.55
CA ARG A 11 -7.00 9.99 1.45
C ARG A 11 -7.09 9.40 2.84
N LEU A 12 -7.05 8.07 2.97
CA LEU A 12 -7.05 7.41 4.27
C LEU A 12 -5.79 7.77 5.07
N ILE A 13 -4.63 7.74 4.42
CA ILE A 13 -3.37 8.13 5.04
C ILE A 13 -3.39 9.61 5.43
N GLU A 14 -3.77 10.51 4.51
CA GLU A 14 -3.86 11.95 4.79
C GLU A 14 -4.85 12.28 5.92
N TYR A 15 -6.00 11.60 5.94
CA TYR A 15 -6.98 11.73 7.02
C TYR A 15 -6.37 11.31 8.37
N ALA A 16 -5.68 10.18 8.40
CA ALA A 16 -5.00 9.69 9.59
C ALA A 16 -3.84 10.61 10.01
N THR A 17 -3.09 11.18 9.06
CA THR A 17 -2.05 12.21 9.30
C THR A 17 -2.65 13.42 10.02
N ASN A 18 -3.77 13.94 9.52
CA ASN A 18 -4.42 15.12 10.08
C ASN A 18 -5.03 14.86 11.46
N ARG A 19 -5.54 13.64 11.69
CA ARG A 19 -6.18 13.23 12.95
C ARG A 19 -5.21 12.60 13.95
N SER A 20 -3.94 12.41 13.57
CA SER A 20 -2.93 11.70 14.37
C SER A 20 -3.38 10.29 14.79
N LEU A 21 -3.94 9.54 13.85
CA LEU A 21 -4.46 8.19 14.07
C LEU A 21 -3.52 7.12 13.50
N PRO A 22 -3.42 5.94 14.12
CA PRO A 22 -2.73 4.79 13.54
C PRO A 22 -3.47 4.29 12.29
N VAL A 23 -2.72 3.73 11.34
CA VAL A 23 -3.25 3.16 10.10
C VAL A 23 -2.98 1.66 10.05
N ILE A 24 -4.00 0.89 9.69
CA ILE A 24 -3.86 -0.55 9.41
C ILE A 24 -4.40 -0.80 8.01
N ILE A 25 -3.59 -1.40 7.14
CA ILE A 25 -3.99 -1.74 5.77
C ILE A 25 -3.86 -3.24 5.56
N VAL A 26 -4.97 -3.86 5.17
CA VAL A 26 -5.00 -5.26 4.72
C VAL A 26 -4.82 -5.30 3.20
N CYS A 27 -3.75 -5.94 2.76
CA CYS A 27 -3.33 -6.00 1.37
C CYS A 27 -3.77 -7.34 0.76
N ALA A 28 -4.54 -7.26 -0.33
CA ALA A 28 -4.86 -8.36 -1.23
C ALA A 28 -4.89 -7.81 -2.66
N SER A 29 -3.94 -8.19 -3.51
CA SER A 29 -3.83 -7.68 -4.87
C SER A 29 -2.93 -8.56 -5.74
N GLY A 30 -3.38 -8.83 -6.98
CA GLY A 30 -2.56 -9.46 -8.02
C GLY A 30 -1.61 -8.52 -8.77
N GLY A 31 -1.62 -7.21 -8.48
CA GLY A 31 -0.71 -6.22 -9.07
C GLY A 31 -1.37 -4.91 -9.49
N ALA A 32 -0.72 -4.19 -10.41
CA ALA A 32 -1.26 -2.96 -11.00
C ALA A 32 -2.41 -3.26 -11.98
N ARG A 33 -3.38 -2.35 -12.09
CA ARG A 33 -4.51 -2.51 -13.02
C ARG A 33 -4.10 -2.05 -14.42
N MET A 34 -3.66 -2.97 -15.26
CA MET A 34 -3.07 -2.67 -16.58
C MET A 34 -3.99 -1.89 -17.50
N GLN A 35 -5.32 -1.99 -17.33
CA GLN A 35 -6.32 -1.26 -18.12
C GLN A 35 -6.19 0.26 -17.97
N GLU A 36 -5.65 0.74 -16.86
CA GLU A 36 -5.41 2.17 -16.61
C GLU A 36 -3.96 2.58 -16.97
N GLY A 37 -3.15 1.66 -17.49
CA GLY A 37 -1.80 1.93 -17.99
C GLY A 37 -0.88 2.59 -16.95
N SER A 38 -0.21 3.68 -17.37
CA SER A 38 0.72 4.45 -16.54
C SER A 38 0.07 5.06 -15.29
N LEU A 39 -1.24 5.31 -15.31
CA LEU A 39 -1.95 5.84 -14.14
C LEU A 39 -1.92 4.85 -12.97
N SER A 40 -2.02 3.55 -13.25
CA SER A 40 -1.88 2.51 -12.22
C SER A 40 -0.47 2.46 -11.63
N LEU A 41 0.57 2.71 -12.44
CA LEU A 41 1.95 2.77 -11.95
C LEU A 41 2.14 3.98 -11.03
N MET A 42 1.63 5.14 -11.42
CA MET A 42 1.78 6.38 -10.65
C MET A 42 1.09 6.33 -9.29
N GLN A 43 0.09 5.46 -9.10
CA GLN A 43 -0.50 5.26 -7.77
C GLN A 43 0.52 4.75 -6.73
N MET A 44 1.57 4.04 -7.17
CA MET A 44 2.63 3.58 -6.26
C MET A 44 3.34 4.79 -5.66
N ALA A 45 3.80 5.71 -6.52
CA ALA A 45 4.49 6.92 -6.09
C ALA A 45 3.60 7.78 -5.19
N LYS A 46 2.33 7.95 -5.57
CA LYS A 46 1.36 8.76 -4.83
C LYS A 46 1.08 8.25 -3.42
N ILE A 47 0.89 6.93 -3.25
CA ILE A 47 0.65 6.38 -1.91
C ILE A 47 1.94 6.41 -1.10
N SER A 48 3.08 6.08 -1.71
CA SER A 48 4.38 6.11 -1.04
C SER A 48 4.73 7.51 -0.53
N SER A 49 4.44 8.58 -1.29
CA SER A 49 4.68 9.96 -0.82
C SER A 49 3.82 10.31 0.38
N ALA A 50 2.53 9.97 0.36
CA ALA A 50 1.64 10.21 1.50
C ALA A 50 2.07 9.41 2.75
N SER A 51 2.50 8.16 2.56
CA SER A 51 3.02 7.32 3.65
C SER A 51 4.33 7.88 4.24
N TYR A 52 5.20 8.42 3.39
CA TYR A 52 6.43 9.08 3.83
C TYR A 52 6.15 10.28 4.73
N ASP A 53 5.19 11.14 4.36
CA ASP A 53 4.81 12.29 5.19
C ASP A 53 4.16 11.85 6.51
N TYR A 54 3.32 10.80 6.48
CA TYR A 54 2.68 10.21 7.65
C TYR A 54 3.72 9.71 8.68
N GLN A 55 4.74 8.99 8.23
CA GLN A 55 5.78 8.42 9.09
C GLN A 55 6.85 9.46 9.48
N SER A 56 7.39 10.21 8.52
CA SER A 56 8.52 11.10 8.77
C SER A 56 8.14 12.36 9.55
N ASN A 57 7.04 13.01 9.16
CA ASN A 57 6.67 14.31 9.76
C ASN A 57 5.84 14.14 11.03
N LYS A 58 4.97 13.11 11.09
CA LYS A 58 4.07 12.90 12.24
C LYS A 58 4.45 11.72 13.14
N LYS A 59 5.36 10.83 12.70
CA LYS A 59 5.81 9.66 13.47
C LYS A 59 4.64 8.77 13.94
N LEU A 60 3.64 8.62 13.08
CA LEU A 60 2.45 7.84 13.36
C LEU A 60 2.66 6.38 12.93
N PHE A 61 1.92 5.48 13.59
CA PHE A 61 2.12 4.04 13.47
C PHE A 61 1.30 3.43 12.33
N TYR A 62 1.98 2.77 11.39
CA TYR A 62 1.42 2.10 10.24
C TYR A 62 1.68 0.59 10.26
N VAL A 63 0.61 -0.21 10.23
CA VAL A 63 0.69 -1.67 10.10
C VAL A 63 0.18 -2.12 8.72
N SER A 64 0.97 -2.93 8.03
CA SER A 64 0.53 -3.62 6.82
C SER A 64 0.29 -5.10 7.09
N ILE A 65 -0.88 -5.60 6.72
CA ILE A 65 -1.25 -7.02 6.82
C ILE A 65 -1.30 -7.59 5.40
N LEU A 66 -0.36 -8.45 5.06
CA LEU A 66 -0.21 -9.09 3.77
C LEU A 66 -1.00 -10.39 3.73
N THR A 67 -2.03 -10.43 2.88
CA THR A 67 -2.88 -11.61 2.66
C THR A 67 -2.63 -12.19 1.26
N SER A 68 -3.17 -13.38 0.99
CA SER A 68 -2.95 -14.08 -0.29
C SER A 68 -3.98 -13.68 -1.35
N PRO A 69 -3.59 -13.29 -2.58
CA PRO A 69 -2.23 -12.95 -3.03
C PRO A 69 -1.92 -11.46 -2.80
N THR A 70 -0.66 -11.13 -2.50
CA THR A 70 -0.15 -9.75 -2.52
C THR A 70 1.07 -9.67 -3.44
N THR A 71 0.92 -9.10 -4.63
CA THR A 71 1.98 -9.06 -5.64
C THR A 71 2.14 -7.73 -6.35
N GLY A 72 3.26 -7.57 -7.06
CA GLY A 72 3.51 -6.48 -8.00
C GLY A 72 3.56 -5.10 -7.35
N GLY A 73 2.81 -4.16 -7.91
CA GLY A 73 2.82 -2.76 -7.47
C GLY A 73 2.41 -2.54 -6.02
N VAL A 74 1.61 -3.44 -5.42
CA VAL A 74 1.21 -3.32 -4.00
C VAL A 74 2.35 -3.74 -3.08
N THR A 75 3.04 -4.84 -3.38
CA THR A 75 4.25 -5.24 -2.63
C THR A 75 5.38 -4.22 -2.75
N ALA A 76 5.52 -3.57 -3.90
CA ALA A 76 6.56 -2.56 -4.12
C ALA A 76 6.16 -1.13 -3.70
N SER A 77 5.03 -0.97 -3.00
CA SER A 77 4.60 0.31 -2.45
C SER A 77 4.10 0.11 -1.02
N PHE A 78 2.87 0.54 -0.72
CA PHE A 78 2.35 0.61 0.64
C PHE A 78 2.34 -0.72 1.39
N GLY A 79 2.27 -1.86 0.70
CA GLY A 79 2.32 -3.17 1.36
C GLY A 79 3.62 -3.42 2.15
N MET A 80 4.74 -2.83 1.72
CA MET A 80 6.05 -3.02 2.35
C MET A 80 6.59 -1.76 3.04
N LEU A 81 5.77 -0.71 3.15
CA LEU A 81 6.13 0.56 3.80
C LEU A 81 5.56 0.68 5.22
N GLY A 82 5.03 -0.39 5.80
CA GLY A 82 4.54 -0.41 7.19
C GLY A 82 5.68 -0.47 8.20
N ASP A 83 5.49 0.14 9.36
CA ASP A 83 6.37 -0.02 10.52
C ASP A 83 6.40 -1.49 10.97
N ILE A 84 5.22 -2.13 10.97
CA ILE A 84 5.08 -3.57 11.18
C ILE A 84 4.37 -4.17 9.97
N ILE A 85 4.97 -5.26 9.47
CA ILE A 85 4.43 -6.03 8.36
C ILE A 85 4.09 -7.41 8.89
N ILE A 86 2.81 -7.76 8.84
CA ILE A 86 2.27 -9.05 9.28
C ILE A 86 1.84 -9.80 8.03
N ALA A 87 2.21 -11.06 7.89
CA ALA A 87 1.73 -11.90 6.80
C ALA A 87 0.83 -13.02 7.34
N GLU A 88 -0.26 -13.31 6.64
CA GLU A 88 -1.06 -14.49 6.94
C GLU A 88 -0.29 -15.79 6.60
N PRO A 89 -0.51 -16.89 7.34
CA PRO A 89 0.10 -18.17 7.02
C PRO A 89 -0.15 -18.58 5.57
N ASN A 90 0.89 -19.03 4.87
CA ASN A 90 0.83 -19.44 3.45
C ASN A 90 0.41 -18.33 2.47
N ALA A 91 0.48 -17.04 2.85
CA ALA A 91 0.20 -15.95 1.93
C ALA A 91 1.22 -15.88 0.78
N TYR A 92 0.73 -15.78 -0.46
CA TYR A 92 1.59 -15.61 -1.62
C TYR A 92 1.98 -14.14 -1.79
N ILE A 93 3.21 -13.81 -1.39
CA ILE A 93 3.76 -12.45 -1.42
C ILE A 93 4.96 -12.41 -2.35
N ALA A 94 4.89 -11.65 -3.45
CA ALA A 94 5.99 -11.57 -4.41
C ALA A 94 5.94 -10.31 -5.28
N PHE A 95 7.09 -9.69 -5.54
CA PHE A 95 7.15 -8.56 -6.49
C PHE A 95 6.80 -9.01 -7.92
N ALA A 96 7.52 -10.00 -8.44
CA ALA A 96 7.22 -10.64 -9.72
C ALA A 96 6.47 -11.95 -9.49
N GLY A 97 5.51 -12.27 -10.38
CA GLY A 97 4.84 -13.56 -10.35
C GLY A 97 5.80 -14.71 -10.70
N LYS A 98 5.43 -15.94 -10.34
CA LYS A 98 6.17 -17.16 -10.70
C LYS A 98 6.11 -17.50 -12.22
N ARG A 99 5.27 -16.78 -12.99
CA ARG A 99 5.03 -17.02 -14.42
C ARG A 99 5.75 -16.01 -15.28
#